data_AF-A0A5C5WGT5-F1
#
_entry.id   AF-A0A5C5WGT5-F1
#
_cell.length_a   1.000
_cell.length_b   1.000
_cell.length_c   1.000
_cell.angle_alpha   90.00
_cell.angle_beta   90.00
_cell.angle_gamma   90.00
#
_symmetry.space_group_name_H-M   'P 1'
#
loop_
_entity.id
_entity.type
_entity.pdbx_description
1 polymer ?
#
loop_
_entity_poly.entity_id
_entity_poly.type
_entity_poly.pdbx_seq_one_letter_code
_entity_poly.pdbx_strand_id
1 'polypeptide(L)'
;MVGEVRRILQASHFRLDESLHGDFSRVSDGHKSTIIDARFAAAEKVFRTAIDRDVDLLILSGELGSTNVNPRIGWFLIEQINRLREHNIRVALLNTVPVDECWTALFAQNGIDLSSSMSRLADHDPTLRIKLIHSGHGPASIKYRRRGQEQSLVVPTCEIQASTFVDQGPFEVKLIHLDHSSAHVVDSISVESVRFRSLQISAPDSLSQLGSVDSIASEIIRQTTSDSTATIPTVVDIELDSLPRSLSAVSRTRLLNDIQQQLNARVPAIAVSRLVVDWNSSTLSEAASDALEIAKRELSRIELTDVNGSLTSGPQAVCENQFNRIKQRVAHCLPAVLESSTVPSLDNFLV
;
A
#
# COMPACT_ATOMS: atom_id res chain seq x y z
N MET A 1 -14.62 -39.08 -5.86
CA MET A 1 -13.43 -39.37 -5.03
C MET A 1 -13.00 -38.04 -4.43
N VAL A 2 -13.05 -37.93 -3.10
CA VAL A 2 -12.78 -36.66 -2.40
C VAL A 2 -11.28 -36.61 -2.08
N GLY A 3 -10.59 -35.61 -2.64
CA GLY A 3 -9.14 -35.46 -2.54
C GLY A 3 -8.70 -35.02 -1.14
N GLU A 4 -7.63 -35.63 -0.65
CA GLU A 4 -6.89 -35.19 0.54
C GLU A 4 -6.37 -33.76 0.32
N VAL A 5 -6.60 -32.86 1.27
CA VAL A 5 -6.13 -31.47 1.19
C VAL A 5 -4.60 -31.48 1.29
N ARG A 6 -3.93 -31.14 0.19
CA ARG A 6 -2.46 -31.16 0.09
C ARG A 6 -1.89 -29.79 -0.22
N ARG A 7 -2.66 -28.90 -0.84
CA ARG A 7 -2.22 -27.57 -1.24
C ARG A 7 -3.16 -26.52 -0.68
N ILE A 8 -2.61 -25.65 0.16
CA ILE A 8 -3.36 -24.56 0.79
C ILE A 8 -2.71 -23.25 0.36
N LEU A 9 -3.47 -22.35 -0.26
CA LEU A 9 -3.02 -20.98 -0.49
C LEU A 9 -3.53 -20.09 0.63
N GLN A 10 -2.69 -19.28 1.22
CA GLN A 10 -3.07 -18.32 2.25
C GLN A 10 -2.70 -16.91 1.83
N ALA A 11 -3.68 -16.02 1.89
CA ALA A 11 -3.54 -14.60 1.58
C ALA A 11 -4.18 -13.76 2.67
N SER A 12 -3.70 -12.52 2.85
CA SER A 12 -4.28 -11.61 3.83
C SER A 12 -4.19 -10.14 3.44
N HIS A 13 -4.89 -9.30 4.20
CA HIS A 13 -4.84 -7.84 4.11
C HIS A 13 -5.04 -7.32 2.68
N PHE A 14 -6.19 -7.65 2.09
CA PHE A 14 -6.54 -7.19 0.75
C PHE A 14 -6.86 -5.70 0.76
N ARG A 15 -7.62 -5.24 1.78
CA ARG A 15 -8.08 -3.85 1.98
C ARG A 15 -8.53 -3.16 0.68
N LEU A 16 -9.46 -3.78 -0.04
CA LEU A 16 -9.82 -3.42 -1.42
C LEU A 16 -10.45 -2.02 -1.56
N ASP A 17 -10.89 -1.41 -0.47
CA ASP A 17 -11.41 -0.06 -0.37
C ASP A 17 -10.34 1.00 -0.09
N GLU A 18 -9.14 0.61 0.33
CA GLU A 18 -8.05 1.55 0.59
C GLU A 18 -7.40 2.00 -0.72
N SER A 19 -7.42 3.32 -0.95
CA SER A 19 -6.65 3.93 -2.03
C SER A 19 -5.16 3.85 -1.74
N LEU A 20 -4.36 3.68 -2.79
CA LEU A 20 -2.92 3.82 -2.68
C LEU A 20 -2.58 5.30 -2.40
N HIS A 21 -1.59 5.54 -1.53
CA HIS A 21 -1.18 6.88 -1.13
C HIS A 21 0.08 7.32 -1.88
N GLY A 22 0.08 8.56 -2.36
CA GLY A 22 1.18 9.17 -3.11
C GLY A 22 0.71 10.39 -3.90
N ASP A 23 1.65 11.17 -4.43
CA ASP A 23 1.32 12.24 -5.38
C ASP A 23 1.24 11.67 -6.80
N PHE A 24 0.02 11.29 -7.21
CA PHE A 24 -0.23 10.79 -8.56
C PHE A 24 -0.71 11.86 -9.53
N SER A 25 -0.63 13.16 -9.17
CA SER A 25 -1.13 14.24 -10.02
C SER A 25 -0.47 14.25 -11.41
N ARG A 26 0.81 13.85 -11.46
CA ARG A 26 1.68 13.84 -12.65
C ARG A 26 1.70 12.52 -13.42
N VAL A 27 1.10 11.48 -12.85
CA VAL A 27 1.02 10.16 -13.47
C VAL A 27 0.00 10.21 -14.61
N SER A 28 0.27 9.51 -15.72
CA SER A 28 -0.67 9.46 -16.86
C SER A 28 -2.00 8.84 -16.47
N ASP A 29 -3.09 9.18 -17.15
CA ASP A 29 -4.43 8.64 -16.81
C ASP A 29 -4.50 7.11 -16.95
N GLY A 30 -3.75 6.54 -17.91
CA GLY A 30 -3.59 5.10 -18.05
C GLY A 30 -2.97 4.47 -16.79
N HIS A 31 -1.85 5.02 -16.32
CA HIS A 31 -1.20 4.55 -15.09
C HIS A 31 -2.06 4.82 -13.84
N LYS A 32 -2.77 5.96 -13.76
CA LYS A 32 -3.70 6.25 -12.66
C LYS A 32 -4.77 5.19 -12.55
N SER A 33 -5.38 4.77 -13.67
CA SER A 33 -6.36 3.68 -13.67
C SER A 33 -5.77 2.38 -13.13
N THR A 34 -4.53 2.05 -13.52
CA THR A 34 -3.80 0.88 -13.02
C THR A 34 -3.51 0.97 -11.51
N ILE A 35 -3.13 2.15 -11.01
CA ILE A 35 -2.87 2.38 -9.59
C ILE A 35 -4.16 2.27 -8.76
N ILE A 36 -5.26 2.87 -9.24
CA ILE A 36 -6.58 2.79 -8.59
C ILE A 36 -7.04 1.33 -8.47
N ASP A 37 -6.81 0.53 -9.51
CA ASP A 37 -7.23 -0.87 -9.55
C ASP A 37 -6.16 -1.84 -9.03
N ALA A 38 -5.02 -1.36 -8.56
CA ALA A 38 -3.88 -2.19 -8.19
C ALA A 38 -4.23 -3.26 -7.15
N ARG A 39 -4.97 -2.91 -6.09
CA ARG A 39 -5.40 -3.88 -5.07
C ARG A 39 -6.34 -4.94 -5.63
N PHE A 40 -7.27 -4.56 -6.51
CA PHE A 40 -8.14 -5.50 -7.21
C PHE A 40 -7.34 -6.42 -8.14
N ALA A 41 -6.36 -5.89 -8.87
CA ALA A 41 -5.50 -6.67 -9.75
C ALA A 41 -4.59 -7.63 -8.96
N ALA A 42 -4.05 -7.21 -7.82
CA ALA A 42 -3.28 -8.06 -6.92
C ALA A 42 -4.16 -9.16 -6.33
N ALA A 43 -5.37 -8.82 -5.90
CA ALA A 43 -6.35 -9.79 -5.41
C ALA A 43 -6.72 -10.80 -6.49
N GLU A 44 -7.01 -10.35 -7.72
CA GLU A 44 -7.28 -11.24 -8.85
C GLU A 44 -6.10 -12.19 -9.10
N LYS A 45 -4.86 -11.69 -8.99
CA LYS A 45 -3.66 -12.53 -9.09
C LYS A 45 -3.59 -13.59 -7.98
N VAL A 46 -4.07 -13.32 -6.76
CA VAL A 46 -4.24 -14.34 -5.71
C VAL A 46 -5.21 -15.43 -6.16
N PHE A 47 -6.41 -15.04 -6.61
CA PHE A 47 -7.45 -15.99 -7.03
C PHE A 47 -7.01 -16.82 -8.25
N ARG A 48 -6.38 -16.18 -9.25
CA ARG A 48 -5.77 -16.85 -10.39
C ARG A 48 -4.65 -17.80 -9.95
N THR A 49 -3.81 -17.40 -9.00
CA THR A 49 -2.75 -18.28 -8.46
C THR A 49 -3.34 -19.52 -7.81
N ALA A 50 -4.46 -19.40 -7.08
CA ALA A 50 -5.14 -20.56 -6.50
C ALA A 50 -5.58 -21.56 -7.60
N ILE A 51 -6.12 -21.04 -8.70
CA ILE A 51 -6.54 -21.84 -9.86
C ILE A 51 -5.34 -22.46 -10.58
N ASP A 52 -4.34 -21.66 -10.95
CA ASP A 52 -3.16 -22.10 -11.69
C ASP A 52 -2.34 -23.14 -10.92
N ARG A 53 -2.37 -23.08 -9.58
CA ARG A 53 -1.66 -24.02 -8.69
C ARG A 53 -2.53 -25.17 -8.22
N ASP A 54 -3.79 -25.26 -8.68
CA ASP A 54 -4.73 -26.32 -8.36
C ASP A 54 -4.77 -26.60 -6.86
N VAL A 55 -5.05 -25.53 -6.09
CA VAL A 55 -5.05 -25.60 -4.62
C VAL A 55 -6.36 -26.17 -4.11
N ASP A 56 -6.30 -26.94 -3.02
CA ASP A 56 -7.48 -27.58 -2.44
C ASP A 56 -8.30 -26.64 -1.55
N LEU A 57 -7.64 -25.58 -1.06
CA LEU A 57 -8.18 -24.60 -0.13
C LEU A 57 -7.47 -23.25 -0.28
N LEU A 58 -8.24 -22.18 -0.47
CA LEU A 58 -7.80 -20.80 -0.32
C LEU A 58 -8.26 -20.26 1.04
N ILE A 59 -7.32 -19.81 1.87
CA ILE A 59 -7.58 -19.11 3.12
C ILE A 59 -7.44 -17.61 2.86
N LEU A 60 -8.54 -16.88 3.02
CA LEU A 60 -8.60 -15.43 3.02
C LEU A 60 -8.59 -14.97 4.48
N SER A 61 -7.58 -14.20 4.88
CA SER A 61 -7.44 -13.78 6.28
C SER A 61 -7.26 -12.28 6.44
N GLY A 62 -7.66 -11.74 7.60
CA GLY A 62 -7.63 -10.30 7.85
C GLY A 62 -8.62 -9.53 6.96
N GLU A 63 -8.37 -8.24 6.81
CA GLU A 63 -9.33 -7.30 6.23
C GLU A 63 -9.39 -7.39 4.69
N LEU A 64 -10.59 -7.66 4.19
CA LEU A 64 -10.89 -7.64 2.75
C LEU A 64 -11.31 -6.25 2.25
N GLY A 65 -11.86 -5.42 3.14
CA GLY A 65 -12.45 -4.12 2.87
C GLY A 65 -13.95 -4.08 3.21
N SER A 66 -14.54 -2.89 3.15
CA SER A 66 -15.94 -2.64 3.53
C SER A 66 -16.88 -2.53 2.33
N THR A 67 -17.84 -3.46 2.23
CA THR A 67 -18.91 -3.44 1.20
C THR A 67 -19.86 -2.26 1.32
N ASN A 68 -20.06 -1.75 2.54
CA ASN A 68 -20.90 -0.57 2.77
C ASN A 68 -20.27 0.70 2.20
N VAL A 69 -18.94 0.71 2.06
CA VAL A 69 -18.18 1.83 1.48
C VAL A 69 -18.08 1.68 -0.03
N ASN A 70 -17.88 0.45 -0.53
CA ASN A 70 -17.69 0.21 -1.96
C ASN A 70 -18.38 -1.09 -2.44
N PRO A 71 -19.53 -1.00 -3.14
CA PRO A 71 -20.26 -2.18 -3.62
C PRO A 71 -19.48 -3.00 -4.68
N ARG A 72 -18.47 -2.39 -5.33
CA ARG A 72 -17.57 -3.09 -6.27
C ARG A 72 -16.88 -4.27 -5.60
N ILE A 73 -16.55 -4.15 -4.31
CA ILE A 73 -15.85 -5.19 -3.55
C ILE A 73 -16.70 -6.46 -3.47
N GLY A 74 -17.99 -6.32 -3.15
CA GLY A 74 -18.92 -7.45 -3.07
C GLY A 74 -19.07 -8.16 -4.42
N TRP A 75 -19.26 -7.40 -5.50
CA TRP A 75 -19.36 -7.96 -6.86
C TRP A 75 -18.07 -8.72 -7.24
N PHE A 76 -16.92 -8.08 -7.04
CA PHE A 76 -15.62 -8.67 -7.35
C PHE A 76 -15.41 -10.00 -6.62
N LEU A 77 -15.66 -10.04 -5.30
CA LEU A 77 -15.45 -11.28 -4.54
C LEU A 77 -16.41 -12.40 -4.95
N ILE A 78 -17.69 -12.11 -5.22
CA ILE A 78 -18.63 -13.12 -5.74
C ILE A 78 -18.10 -13.73 -7.04
N GLU A 79 -17.65 -12.89 -7.96
CA GLU A 79 -17.10 -13.34 -9.24
C GLU A 79 -15.89 -14.26 -9.01
N GLN A 80 -14.93 -13.84 -8.18
CA GLN A 80 -13.74 -14.65 -7.93
C GLN A 80 -14.06 -15.96 -7.21
N ILE A 81 -15.01 -15.96 -6.28
CA ILE A 81 -15.47 -17.17 -5.59
C ILE A 81 -16.17 -18.14 -6.54
N ASN A 82 -16.98 -17.61 -7.46
CA ASN A 82 -17.64 -18.42 -8.47
C ASN A 82 -16.61 -19.14 -9.36
N ARG A 83 -15.58 -18.41 -9.78
CA ARG A 83 -14.44 -18.99 -10.52
C ARG A 83 -13.76 -20.10 -9.70
N LEU A 84 -13.44 -19.86 -8.43
CA LEU A 84 -12.83 -20.91 -7.58
C LEU A 84 -13.70 -22.15 -7.45
N ARG A 85 -15.02 -21.97 -7.30
CA ARG A 85 -15.98 -23.07 -7.18
C ARG A 85 -16.06 -23.90 -8.46
N GLU A 86 -16.00 -23.29 -9.64
CA GLU A 86 -15.92 -24.00 -10.93
C GLU A 86 -14.69 -24.91 -11.00
N HIS A 87 -13.61 -24.56 -10.29
CA HIS A 87 -12.39 -25.35 -10.15
C HIS A 87 -12.36 -26.26 -8.90
N ASN A 88 -13.48 -26.42 -8.19
CA ASN A 88 -13.60 -27.20 -6.95
C ASN A 88 -12.65 -26.73 -5.81
N ILE A 89 -12.23 -25.47 -5.84
CA ILE A 89 -11.36 -24.87 -4.83
C ILE A 89 -12.23 -24.36 -3.68
N ARG A 90 -11.94 -24.82 -2.46
CA ARG A 90 -12.66 -24.34 -1.27
C ARG A 90 -12.12 -23.00 -0.82
N VAL A 91 -12.97 -22.18 -0.22
CA VAL A 91 -12.59 -20.90 0.38
C VAL A 91 -12.91 -20.92 1.86
N ALA A 92 -11.94 -20.54 2.69
CA ALA A 92 -12.14 -20.29 4.11
C ALA A 92 -11.85 -18.82 4.41
N LEU A 93 -12.78 -18.16 5.10
CA LEU A 93 -12.60 -16.79 5.57
C LEU A 93 -12.20 -16.78 7.05
N LEU A 94 -11.14 -16.05 7.36
CA LEU A 94 -10.64 -15.82 8.71
C LEU A 94 -10.54 -14.31 8.94
N ASN A 95 -11.69 -13.69 9.17
CA ASN A 95 -11.77 -12.25 9.34
C ASN A 95 -11.65 -11.86 10.82
N THR A 96 -10.90 -10.79 11.09
CA THR A 96 -10.80 -10.17 12.43
C THR A 96 -11.89 -9.18 12.69
N VAL A 97 -12.33 -8.51 11.64
CA VAL A 97 -13.39 -7.52 11.71
C VAL A 97 -14.71 -8.27 11.58
N PRO A 98 -15.70 -7.99 12.45
CA PRO A 98 -17.03 -8.55 12.27
C PRO A 98 -17.49 -8.26 10.86
N VAL A 99 -17.67 -9.33 10.09
CA VAL A 99 -18.26 -9.25 8.76
C VAL A 99 -19.66 -8.69 8.96
N ASP A 100 -19.99 -7.62 8.26
CA ASP A 100 -21.35 -7.09 8.32
C ASP A 100 -22.37 -8.17 7.92
N GLU A 101 -23.64 -7.98 8.28
CA GLU A 101 -24.70 -8.92 7.92
C GLU A 101 -24.79 -9.11 6.40
N CYS A 102 -24.38 -8.10 5.61
CA CYS A 102 -24.37 -8.14 4.16
C CYS A 102 -23.38 -9.18 3.62
N TRP A 103 -22.14 -9.18 4.09
CA TRP A 103 -21.16 -10.21 3.78
C TRP A 103 -21.66 -11.58 4.19
N THR A 104 -22.31 -11.66 5.36
CA THR A 104 -22.83 -12.93 5.86
C THR A 104 -23.84 -13.56 4.93
N ALA A 105 -24.81 -12.77 4.49
CA ALA A 105 -25.78 -13.18 3.50
C ALA A 105 -25.12 -13.50 2.14
N LEU A 106 -24.18 -12.66 1.70
CA LEU A 106 -23.52 -12.79 0.40
C LEU A 106 -22.76 -14.11 0.27
N PHE A 107 -21.92 -14.42 1.26
CA PHE A 107 -21.11 -15.62 1.26
C PHE A 107 -21.98 -16.87 1.49
N ALA A 108 -22.98 -16.81 2.38
CA ALA A 108 -23.91 -17.93 2.59
C ALA A 108 -24.69 -18.29 1.31
N GLN A 109 -25.18 -17.31 0.55
CA GLN A 109 -25.85 -17.54 -0.74
C GLN A 109 -24.94 -18.20 -1.78
N ASN A 110 -23.63 -17.99 -1.67
CA ASN A 110 -22.64 -18.58 -2.58
C ASN A 110 -22.00 -19.86 -2.03
N GLY A 111 -22.54 -20.43 -0.95
CA GLY A 111 -22.08 -21.69 -0.36
C GLY A 111 -20.77 -21.57 0.43
N ILE A 112 -20.38 -20.36 0.81
CA ILE A 112 -19.26 -20.13 1.73
C ILE A 112 -19.81 -20.08 3.15
N ASP A 113 -19.46 -21.10 3.94
CA ASP A 113 -19.83 -21.16 5.35
C ASP A 113 -18.94 -20.23 6.17
N LEU A 114 -19.48 -19.07 6.54
CA LEU A 114 -18.83 -18.12 7.44
C LEU A 114 -19.03 -18.46 8.91
N SER A 115 -20.04 -19.27 9.22
CA SER A 115 -20.54 -19.46 10.58
C SER A 115 -19.62 -20.31 11.46
N SER A 116 -18.53 -20.84 10.89
CA SER A 116 -17.60 -21.66 11.64
C SER A 116 -16.19 -21.71 11.04
N SER A 117 -15.33 -20.74 11.38
CA SER A 117 -13.87 -20.82 11.19
C SER A 117 -13.19 -22.01 11.92
N MET A 118 -13.94 -23.03 12.39
CA MET A 118 -13.44 -24.07 13.30
C MET A 118 -13.88 -25.52 13.01
N SER A 119 -15.00 -25.82 12.33
CA SER A 119 -15.60 -27.18 12.47
C SER A 119 -15.91 -27.99 11.20
N ARG A 120 -16.08 -27.42 10.00
CA ARG A 120 -16.64 -28.19 8.86
C ARG A 120 -15.76 -28.54 7.68
N LEU A 121 -14.51 -28.08 7.62
CA LEU A 121 -13.54 -28.66 6.69
C LEU A 121 -13.26 -30.15 6.99
N ALA A 122 -13.68 -30.64 8.17
CA ALA A 122 -13.50 -31.99 8.66
C ALA A 122 -14.45 -33.06 8.09
N ASP A 123 -15.53 -32.68 7.38
CA ASP A 123 -16.55 -33.64 6.93
C ASP A 123 -16.10 -34.52 5.76
N HIS A 124 -14.95 -34.19 5.16
CA HIS A 124 -14.49 -34.81 3.91
C HIS A 124 -13.18 -35.59 4.03
N ASP A 125 -12.39 -35.34 5.06
CA ASP A 125 -11.24 -36.17 5.42
C ASP A 125 -11.14 -36.28 6.96
N PRO A 126 -11.52 -37.42 7.56
CA PRO A 126 -11.45 -37.59 9.01
C PRO A 126 -10.00 -37.55 9.54
N THR A 127 -9.01 -37.67 8.66
CA THR A 127 -7.59 -37.75 9.03
C THR A 127 -6.89 -36.41 9.11
N LEU A 128 -7.46 -35.35 8.51
CA LEU A 128 -6.91 -34.01 8.52
C LEU A 128 -7.96 -32.99 9.00
N ARG A 129 -7.80 -32.51 10.23
CA ARG A 129 -8.62 -31.40 10.75
C ARG A 129 -7.82 -30.12 10.76
N ILE A 130 -8.17 -29.18 9.88
CA ILE A 130 -7.58 -27.84 9.88
C ILE A 130 -8.40 -26.92 10.79
N LYS A 131 -7.72 -26.30 11.75
CA LYS A 131 -8.25 -25.31 12.68
C LYS A 131 -7.48 -24.02 12.45
N LEU A 132 -8.18 -23.02 11.91
CA LEU A 132 -7.62 -21.70 11.68
C LEU A 132 -7.74 -20.86 12.95
N ILE A 133 -6.64 -20.28 13.40
CA ILE A 133 -6.61 -19.46 14.61
C ILE A 133 -6.03 -18.10 14.24
N HIS A 134 -6.79 -17.05 14.51
CA HIS A 134 -6.38 -15.68 14.33
C HIS A 134 -6.12 -15.03 15.70
N SER A 135 -4.96 -14.38 15.87
CA SER A 135 -4.51 -13.82 17.15
C SER A 135 -4.75 -12.30 17.26
N GLY A 136 -5.79 -11.79 16.60
CA GLY A 136 -6.18 -10.37 16.57
C GLY A 136 -5.28 -9.49 15.70
N HIS A 137 -4.00 -9.42 16.04
CA HIS A 137 -2.98 -8.64 15.30
C HIS A 137 -1.82 -9.50 14.80
N GLY A 138 -1.80 -10.79 15.14
CA GLY A 138 -0.73 -11.70 14.73
C GLY A 138 -1.06 -12.48 13.47
N PRO A 139 -0.04 -13.18 12.91
CA PRO A 139 -0.23 -14.01 11.74
C PRO A 139 -1.24 -15.13 12.04
N ALA A 140 -2.04 -15.46 11.02
CA ALA A 140 -2.95 -16.59 11.13
C ALA A 140 -2.15 -17.88 11.29
N SER A 141 -2.60 -18.72 12.21
CA SER A 141 -2.00 -20.03 12.47
C SER A 141 -2.95 -21.13 12.04
N ILE A 142 -2.38 -22.13 11.39
CA ILE A 142 -3.05 -23.32 10.89
C ILE A 142 -2.66 -24.44 11.86
N LYS A 143 -3.58 -24.78 12.77
CA LYS A 143 -3.45 -26.03 13.53
C LYS A 143 -4.03 -27.15 12.71
N TYR A 144 -3.30 -28.25 12.57
CA TYR A 144 -3.84 -29.43 11.93
C TYR A 144 -3.57 -30.69 12.75
N ARG A 145 -4.57 -31.57 12.83
CA ARG A 145 -4.42 -32.87 13.48
C ARG A 145 -4.30 -33.96 12.44
N ARG A 146 -3.27 -34.79 12.56
CA ARG A 146 -3.03 -35.95 11.70
C ARG A 146 -2.60 -37.15 12.52
N ARG A 147 -3.23 -38.32 12.29
CA ARG A 147 -2.96 -39.58 13.02
C ARG A 147 -2.96 -39.41 14.56
N GLY A 148 -3.84 -38.54 15.07
CA GLY A 148 -3.95 -38.25 16.50
C GLY A 148 -2.92 -37.24 17.05
N GLN A 149 -1.91 -36.85 16.28
CA GLN A 149 -0.97 -35.80 16.67
C GLN A 149 -1.45 -34.44 16.15
N GLU A 150 -1.48 -33.45 17.04
CA GLU A 150 -1.80 -32.06 16.70
C GLU A 150 -0.50 -31.32 16.40
N GLN A 151 -0.45 -30.68 15.23
CA GLN A 151 0.63 -29.82 14.80
C GLN A 151 0.08 -28.40 14.60
N SER A 152 0.95 -27.41 14.79
CA SER A 152 0.61 -26.01 14.64
C SER A 152 1.62 -25.38 13.72
N LEU A 153 1.15 -24.85 12.59
CA LEU A 153 1.95 -24.10 11.65
C LEU A 153 1.53 -22.64 11.73
N VAL A 154 2.46 -21.76 12.09
CA VAL A 154 2.24 -20.31 12.02
C VAL A 154 2.81 -19.83 10.71
N VAL A 155 1.95 -19.36 9.80
CA VAL A 155 2.38 -18.87 8.49
C VAL A 155 2.24 -17.36 8.49
N PRO A 156 3.35 -16.60 8.49
CA PRO A 156 3.27 -15.16 8.38
C PRO A 156 2.70 -14.79 7.02
N THR A 157 1.77 -13.84 7.03
CA THR A 157 1.16 -13.27 5.84
C THR A 157 1.37 -11.76 5.85
N CYS A 158 1.46 -11.17 4.67
CA CYS A 158 1.63 -9.74 4.46
C CYS A 158 0.52 -9.22 3.54
N GLU A 159 0.52 -7.89 3.33
CA GLU A 159 -0.36 -7.26 2.35
C GLU A 159 -0.07 -7.79 0.94
N ILE A 160 -1.12 -7.91 0.13
CA ILE A 160 -0.99 -8.36 -1.27
C ILE A 160 -0.49 -7.25 -2.21
N GLN A 161 -0.52 -5.99 -1.75
CA GLN A 161 -0.18 -4.82 -2.52
C GLN A 161 0.30 -3.72 -1.58
N ALA A 162 1.41 -3.06 -1.92
CA ALA A 162 1.90 -1.88 -1.22
C ALA A 162 0.84 -0.77 -1.19
N SER A 163 0.74 -0.07 -0.06
CA SER A 163 -0.12 1.10 0.10
C SER A 163 0.62 2.41 -0.22
N THR A 164 1.94 2.46 0.05
CA THR A 164 2.79 3.65 -0.08
C THR A 164 4.19 3.33 -0.62
N PHE A 165 4.98 4.36 -0.97
CA PHE A 165 6.40 4.23 -1.33
C PHE A 165 7.32 3.79 -0.18
N VAL A 166 6.86 3.93 1.07
CA VAL A 166 7.61 3.54 2.27
C VAL A 166 7.40 2.05 2.59
N ASP A 167 6.32 1.47 2.08
CA ASP A 167 5.98 0.09 2.33
C ASP A 167 6.98 -0.81 1.60
N GLN A 168 7.89 -1.41 2.36
CA GLN A 168 8.82 -2.38 1.82
C GLN A 168 8.25 -3.78 2.00
N GLY A 169 7.70 -4.33 0.92
CA GLY A 169 7.23 -5.72 0.87
C GLY A 169 8.38 -6.71 0.78
N PRO A 170 8.07 -7.98 1.07
CA PRO A 170 7.47 -8.77 0.00
C PRO A 170 5.94 -8.69 0.06
N PHE A 171 5.31 -8.49 -1.09
CA PHE A 171 3.84 -8.54 -1.25
C PHE A 171 3.48 -9.88 -1.90
N GLU A 172 3.22 -10.86 -1.05
CA GLU A 172 3.20 -12.27 -1.43
C GLU A 172 2.11 -13.06 -0.71
N VAL A 173 1.73 -14.18 -1.32
CA VAL A 173 0.88 -15.20 -0.71
C VAL A 173 1.69 -16.44 -0.39
N LYS A 174 1.20 -17.24 0.54
CA LYS A 174 1.89 -18.44 1.03
C LYS A 174 1.19 -19.69 0.50
N LEU A 175 1.89 -20.47 -0.31
CA LEU A 175 1.44 -21.77 -0.78
C LEU A 175 2.04 -22.84 0.12
N ILE A 176 1.18 -23.57 0.81
CA ILE A 176 1.54 -24.56 1.80
C ILE A 176 1.27 -25.94 1.23
N HIS A 177 2.32 -26.74 1.12
CA HIS A 177 2.24 -28.14 0.74
C HIS A 177 2.25 -29.01 2.00
N LEU A 178 1.20 -29.78 2.22
CA LEU A 178 1.11 -30.76 3.30
C LEU A 178 1.43 -32.15 2.72
N ASP A 179 2.57 -32.72 3.10
CA ASP A 179 2.95 -34.09 2.72
C ASP A 179 2.45 -35.12 3.74
N HIS A 180 2.32 -36.39 3.31
CA HIS A 180 1.95 -37.56 4.12
C HIS A 180 2.81 -37.76 5.37
N SER A 181 4.06 -37.30 5.34
CA SER A 181 5.03 -37.42 6.43
C SER A 181 4.86 -36.40 7.57
N SER A 182 3.88 -35.49 7.47
CA SER A 182 3.75 -34.30 8.34
C SER A 182 4.85 -33.25 8.11
N ALA A 183 5.70 -33.43 7.09
CA ALA A 183 6.51 -32.34 6.57
C ALA A 183 5.62 -31.33 5.82
N HIS A 184 6.02 -30.06 5.87
CA HIS A 184 5.38 -29.01 5.12
C HIS A 184 6.44 -28.18 4.38
N VAL A 185 6.09 -27.74 3.18
CA VAL A 185 6.87 -26.76 2.42
C VAL A 185 6.00 -25.52 2.27
N VAL A 186 6.57 -24.35 2.55
CA VAL A 186 5.89 -23.07 2.40
C VAL A 186 6.60 -22.28 1.31
N ASP A 187 5.98 -22.20 0.15
CA ASP A 187 6.44 -21.37 -0.96
C ASP A 187 5.81 -19.99 -0.86
N SER A 188 6.55 -18.97 -1.31
CA SER A 188 6.05 -17.60 -1.34
C SER A 188 5.91 -17.14 -2.77
N ILE A 189 4.74 -16.61 -3.11
CA ILE A 189 4.39 -16.23 -4.48
C ILE A 189 4.06 -14.75 -4.50
N SER A 190 4.84 -13.95 -5.22
CA SER A 190 4.61 -12.52 -5.36
C SER A 190 3.30 -12.24 -6.11
N VAL A 191 2.43 -11.46 -5.49
CA VAL A 191 1.11 -11.07 -6.05
C VAL A 191 0.98 -9.57 -6.29
N GLU A 192 2.05 -8.81 -6.04
CA GLU A 192 2.14 -7.39 -6.38
C GLU A 192 1.71 -7.15 -7.85
N SER A 193 0.86 -6.15 -8.05
CA SER A 193 0.36 -5.73 -9.36
C SER A 193 0.93 -4.37 -9.77
N VAL A 194 1.26 -3.51 -8.81
CA VAL A 194 1.95 -2.24 -9.01
C VAL A 194 3.07 -2.13 -7.99
N ARG A 195 4.27 -1.77 -8.45
CA ARG A 195 5.43 -1.61 -7.59
C ARG A 195 5.69 -0.15 -7.29
N PHE A 196 6.00 0.15 -6.03
CA PHE A 196 6.53 1.46 -5.64
C PHE A 196 8.02 1.36 -5.39
N ARG A 197 8.80 2.29 -5.93
CA ARG A 197 10.24 2.40 -5.71
C ARG A 197 10.60 3.84 -5.38
N SER A 198 11.36 4.03 -4.32
CA SER A 198 12.14 5.25 -4.14
C SER A 198 13.54 4.99 -4.69
N LEU A 199 13.98 5.77 -5.67
CA LEU A 199 15.29 5.64 -6.30
C LEU A 199 16.13 6.86 -5.99
N GLN A 200 17.31 6.64 -5.43
CA GLN A 200 18.35 7.65 -5.31
C GLN A 200 19.21 7.62 -6.58
N ILE A 201 19.26 8.75 -7.27
CA ILE A 201 20.01 8.90 -8.52
C ILE A 201 20.94 10.09 -8.37
N SER A 202 22.24 9.83 -8.47
CA SER A 202 23.23 10.89 -8.46
C SER A 202 23.02 11.77 -9.70
N ALA A 203 22.71 13.05 -9.48
CA ALA A 203 22.50 13.97 -10.59
C ALA A 203 23.85 14.26 -11.27
N PRO A 204 23.88 14.32 -12.61
CA PRO A 204 25.09 14.74 -13.31
C PRO A 204 25.40 16.20 -12.94
N ASP A 205 26.69 16.54 -12.87
CA ASP A 205 27.20 17.87 -12.46
C ASP A 205 26.61 19.05 -13.27
N SER A 206 26.04 18.77 -14.45
CA SER A 206 25.38 19.78 -15.28
C SER A 206 24.10 19.25 -15.94
N LEU A 207 22.95 19.77 -15.52
CA LEU A 207 21.63 19.47 -16.12
C LEU A 207 21.39 20.18 -17.45
N SER A 208 22.26 21.09 -17.86
CA SER A 208 22.10 21.86 -19.11
C SER A 208 22.35 21.03 -20.36
N GLN A 209 22.79 19.77 -20.22
CA GLN A 209 23.01 18.87 -21.32
C GLN A 209 21.85 17.87 -21.45
N LEU A 210 21.29 17.72 -22.65
CA LEU A 210 20.30 16.69 -23.00
C LEU A 210 20.74 15.26 -22.60
N GLY A 211 22.06 15.01 -22.52
CA GLY A 211 22.60 13.74 -22.03
C GLY A 211 22.26 13.44 -20.58
N SER A 212 21.90 14.44 -19.77
CA SER A 212 21.49 14.23 -18.37
C SER A 212 20.16 13.50 -18.25
N VAL A 213 19.17 13.83 -19.09
CA VAL A 213 17.83 13.21 -19.03
C VAL A 213 17.90 11.75 -19.45
N ASP A 214 18.60 11.44 -20.53
CA ASP A 214 18.75 10.06 -21.01
C ASP A 214 19.57 9.20 -20.03
N SER A 215 20.58 9.78 -19.38
CA SER A 215 21.33 9.11 -18.32
C SER A 215 20.44 8.79 -17.11
N ILE A 216 19.63 9.75 -16.65
CA ILE A 216 18.69 9.55 -15.54
C ILE A 216 17.66 8.47 -15.92
N ALA A 217 17.06 8.56 -17.11
CA ALA A 217 16.08 7.57 -17.58
C ALA A 217 16.70 6.17 -17.69
N SER A 218 17.93 6.06 -18.21
CA SER A 218 18.66 4.80 -18.28
C SER A 218 18.94 4.21 -16.90
N GLU A 219 19.28 5.06 -15.93
CA GLU A 219 19.52 4.62 -14.56
C GLU A 219 18.23 4.17 -13.86
N ILE A 220 17.11 4.88 -14.05
CA ILE A 220 15.79 4.44 -13.58
C ILE A 220 15.45 3.07 -14.17
N ILE A 221 15.61 2.89 -15.49
CA ILE A 221 15.36 1.59 -16.14
C ILE A 221 16.26 0.53 -15.55
N ARG A 222 17.56 0.80 -15.39
CA ARG A 222 18.53 -0.16 -14.84
C ARG A 222 18.14 -0.61 -13.43
N GLN A 223 17.77 0.33 -12.55
CA GLN A 223 17.39 0.03 -11.17
C GLN A 223 16.01 -0.62 -11.03
N THR A 224 15.08 -0.36 -11.96
CA THR A 224 13.72 -0.93 -11.91
C THR A 224 13.60 -2.28 -12.61
N THR A 225 14.45 -2.55 -13.61
CA THR A 225 14.37 -3.78 -14.44
C THR A 225 15.35 -4.87 -14.02
N SER A 226 16.27 -4.62 -13.07
CA SER A 226 17.22 -5.61 -12.57
C SER A 226 16.57 -6.91 -12.09
N ASP A 227 15.30 -6.85 -11.70
CA ASP A 227 14.58 -7.93 -11.03
C ASP A 227 13.83 -8.87 -11.99
N SER A 228 14.16 -8.91 -13.29
CA SER A 228 13.53 -9.79 -14.31
C SER A 228 11.99 -9.64 -14.43
N THR A 229 11.41 -8.59 -13.85
CA THR A 229 9.96 -8.36 -13.73
C THR A 229 9.50 -7.14 -14.53
N ALA A 230 10.08 -6.92 -15.70
CA ALA A 230 9.85 -5.74 -16.56
C ALA A 230 8.39 -5.51 -16.99
N THR A 231 7.47 -6.42 -16.65
CA THR A 231 6.05 -6.34 -16.99
C THR A 231 5.19 -5.71 -15.90
N ILE A 232 5.68 -5.56 -14.66
CA ILE A 232 4.88 -5.00 -13.57
C ILE A 232 4.93 -3.47 -13.64
N PRO A 233 3.78 -2.78 -13.76
CA PRO A 233 3.71 -1.33 -13.66
C PRO A 233 4.45 -0.84 -12.41
N THR A 234 5.39 0.09 -12.59
CA THR A 234 6.26 0.56 -11.51
C THR A 234 6.13 2.08 -11.40
N VAL A 235 5.72 2.55 -10.22
CA VAL A 235 5.70 3.96 -9.87
C VAL A 235 6.97 4.27 -9.11
N VAL A 236 7.67 5.31 -9.56
CA VAL A 236 8.98 5.71 -9.05
C VAL A 236 8.89 7.11 -8.44
N ASP A 237 9.39 7.22 -7.22
CA ASP A 237 9.81 8.50 -6.63
C ASP A 237 11.33 8.61 -6.82
N ILE A 238 11.78 9.70 -7.42
CA ILE A 238 13.19 9.93 -7.73
C ILE A 238 13.73 10.94 -6.72
N GLU A 239 14.78 10.57 -6.01
CA GLU A 239 15.58 11.46 -5.18
C GLU A 239 16.89 11.77 -5.91
N LEU A 240 17.17 13.06 -6.13
CA LEU A 240 18.41 13.50 -6.77
C LEU A 240 19.38 14.11 -5.75
N ASP A 241 20.58 13.52 -5.62
CA ASP A 241 21.56 13.83 -4.57
C ASP A 241 22.20 15.23 -4.69
N SER A 242 22.19 15.85 -5.87
CA SER A 242 23.07 16.98 -6.18
C SER A 242 22.50 17.94 -7.23
N LEU A 243 21.24 18.34 -7.08
CA LEU A 243 20.69 19.38 -7.96
C LEU A 243 21.22 20.78 -7.62
N PRO A 244 21.48 21.64 -8.63
CA PRO A 244 21.73 23.05 -8.39
C PRO A 244 20.55 23.66 -7.63
N ARG A 245 20.86 24.42 -6.57
CA ARG A 245 19.87 25.07 -5.71
C ARG A 245 18.88 26.00 -6.46
N SER A 246 19.19 26.33 -7.70
CA SER A 246 18.46 27.28 -8.54
C SER A 246 17.40 26.64 -9.44
N LEU A 247 17.06 25.34 -9.28
CA LEU A 247 16.02 24.75 -10.12
C LEU A 247 14.63 25.29 -9.74
N SER A 248 14.12 26.20 -10.57
CA SER A 248 12.75 26.71 -10.42
C SER A 248 11.71 25.58 -10.48
N ALA A 249 10.53 25.78 -9.89
CA ALA A 249 9.42 24.84 -10.00
C ALA A 249 9.04 24.51 -11.46
N VAL A 250 9.17 25.49 -12.37
CA VAL A 250 8.97 25.32 -13.81
C VAL A 250 10.02 24.40 -14.41
N SER A 251 11.30 24.60 -14.07
CA SER A 251 12.40 23.74 -14.51
C SER A 251 12.25 22.31 -14.00
N ARG A 252 11.81 22.12 -12.75
CA ARG A 252 11.52 20.80 -12.16
C ARG A 252 10.41 20.08 -12.91
N THR A 253 9.31 20.78 -13.19
CA THR A 253 8.19 20.22 -13.95
C THR A 253 8.61 19.83 -15.37
N ARG A 254 9.40 20.68 -16.04
CA ARG A 254 9.92 20.38 -17.37
C ARG A 254 10.83 19.15 -17.36
N LEU A 255 11.77 19.08 -16.42
CA LEU A 255 12.67 17.94 -16.26
C LEU A 255 11.90 16.63 -16.03
N LEU A 256 10.90 16.65 -15.14
CA LEU A 256 10.04 15.49 -14.89
C LEU A 256 9.30 15.04 -16.16
N ASN A 257 8.73 15.97 -16.92
CA ASN A 257 8.03 15.66 -18.16
C ASN A 257 8.99 15.07 -19.21
N ASP A 258 10.21 15.63 -19.32
CA ASP A 258 11.23 15.14 -20.25
C ASP A 258 11.69 13.72 -19.86
N ILE A 259 11.90 13.45 -18.55
CA ILE A 259 12.22 12.12 -18.03
C ILE A 259 11.07 11.14 -18.34
N GLN A 260 9.82 11.52 -18.03
CA GLN A 260 8.66 10.65 -18.27
C GLN A 260 8.48 10.35 -19.77
N GLN A 261 8.73 11.32 -20.64
CA GLN A 261 8.67 11.11 -22.09
C GLN A 261 9.72 10.10 -22.55
N GLN A 262 10.95 10.19 -22.04
CA GLN A 262 12.00 9.21 -22.35
C GLN A 262 11.66 7.81 -21.80
N LEU A 263 11.11 7.72 -20.59
CA LEU A 263 10.67 6.46 -20.01
C LEU A 263 9.53 5.85 -20.81
N ASN A 264 8.51 6.63 -21.20
CA ASN A 264 7.40 6.15 -22.02
C ASN A 264 7.86 5.59 -23.37
N ALA A 265 8.92 6.16 -23.97
CA ALA A 265 9.46 5.68 -25.23
C ALA A 265 10.22 4.34 -25.10
N ARG A 266 10.77 4.03 -23.91
CA ARG A 266 11.66 2.88 -23.68
C ARG A 266 10.98 1.76 -22.88
N VAL A 267 10.29 2.11 -21.80
CA VAL A 267 9.59 1.22 -20.87
C VAL A 267 8.28 1.87 -20.41
N PRO A 268 7.17 1.73 -21.17
CA PRO A 268 5.88 2.35 -20.85
C PRO A 268 5.28 1.94 -19.50
N ALA A 269 5.75 0.85 -18.90
CA ALA A 269 5.30 0.37 -17.60
C ALA A 269 5.80 1.23 -16.42
N ILE A 270 6.78 2.12 -16.63
CA ILE A 270 7.34 2.97 -15.56
C ILE A 270 6.68 4.35 -15.57
N ALA A 271 6.15 4.74 -14.42
CA ALA A 271 5.62 6.07 -14.17
C ALA A 271 6.46 6.76 -13.09
N VAL A 272 6.82 8.02 -13.32
CA VAL A 272 7.46 8.88 -12.34
C VAL A 272 6.38 9.68 -11.63
N SER A 273 6.29 9.48 -10.32
CA SER A 273 5.33 10.16 -9.45
C SER A 273 5.90 11.51 -9.02
N ARG A 274 7.08 11.48 -8.40
CA ARG A 274 7.68 12.65 -7.78
C ARG A 274 9.17 12.77 -8.04
N LEU A 275 9.65 14.01 -8.10
CA LEU A 275 11.07 14.35 -7.97
C LEU A 275 11.30 14.99 -6.60
N VAL A 276 11.94 14.25 -5.70
CA VAL A 276 12.49 14.74 -4.46
C VAL A 276 13.90 15.24 -4.75
N VAL A 277 14.21 16.45 -4.27
CA VAL A 277 15.55 17.00 -4.35
C VAL A 277 16.07 16.95 -2.93
N ASP A 278 17.08 16.11 -2.66
CA ASP A 278 17.71 16.15 -1.36
C ASP A 278 18.57 17.42 -1.29
N TRP A 279 18.10 18.35 -0.50
CA TRP A 279 18.83 19.55 -0.21
C TRP A 279 19.67 19.24 1.02
N ASN A 280 20.91 18.79 0.82
CA ASN A 280 21.87 18.49 1.89
C ASN A 280 21.57 19.27 3.18
N SER A 281 21.05 18.53 4.16
CA SER A 281 20.37 19.02 5.37
C SER A 281 21.20 19.98 6.23
N SER A 282 22.51 20.00 6.04
CA SER A 282 23.44 20.86 6.77
C SER A 282 23.20 22.36 6.54
N THR A 283 22.55 22.78 5.45
CA THR A 283 22.28 24.20 5.17
C THR A 283 20.82 24.60 5.26
N LEU A 284 19.89 23.64 5.11
CA LEU A 284 18.48 23.86 5.44
C LEU A 284 18.24 23.83 6.94
N SER A 285 19.06 23.11 7.72
CA SER A 285 18.92 23.11 9.17
C SER A 285 18.99 24.51 9.76
N GLU A 286 19.82 25.43 9.25
CA GLU A 286 19.88 26.80 9.79
C GLU A 286 18.69 27.63 9.32
N ALA A 287 18.44 27.73 8.01
CA ALA A 287 17.35 28.57 7.49
C ALA A 287 15.93 28.05 7.83
N ALA A 288 15.74 26.72 7.83
CA ALA A 288 14.48 26.11 8.23
C ALA A 288 14.33 26.05 9.76
N SER A 289 15.42 25.93 10.54
CA SER A 289 15.35 26.14 11.99
C SER A 289 15.01 27.59 12.31
N ASP A 290 15.57 28.55 11.59
CA ASP A 290 15.25 29.97 11.76
C ASP A 290 13.80 30.26 11.36
N ALA A 291 13.32 29.74 10.23
CA ALA A 291 11.93 29.88 9.82
C ALA A 291 10.95 29.17 10.78
N LEU A 292 11.31 27.99 11.30
CA LEU A 292 10.54 27.26 12.29
C LEU A 292 10.54 27.96 13.65
N GLU A 293 11.66 28.54 14.08
CA GLU A 293 11.77 29.33 15.32
C GLU A 293 11.04 30.67 15.19
N ILE A 294 11.05 31.31 14.01
CA ILE A 294 10.21 32.48 13.71
C ILE A 294 8.74 32.07 13.76
N ALA A 295 8.34 30.97 13.12
CA ALA A 295 6.96 30.50 13.15
C ALA A 295 6.51 30.12 14.57
N LYS A 296 7.34 29.43 15.36
CA LYS A 296 7.06 29.13 16.78
C LYS A 296 6.97 30.39 17.63
N ARG A 297 7.86 31.37 17.41
CA ARG A 297 7.84 32.67 18.12
C ARG A 297 6.59 33.47 17.79
N GLU A 298 6.19 33.51 16.52
CA GLU A 298 4.95 34.17 16.09
C GLU A 298 3.70 33.41 16.58
N LEU A 299 3.70 32.08 16.55
CA LEU A 299 2.63 31.26 17.16
C LEU A 299 2.54 31.45 18.68
N SER A 300 3.67 31.74 19.35
CA SER A 300 3.72 32.05 20.78
C SER A 300 3.29 33.49 21.08
N ARG A 301 3.43 34.41 20.12
CA ARG A 301 2.96 35.82 20.17
C ARG A 301 1.48 35.95 19.85
N ILE A 302 0.92 35.04 19.06
CA ILE A 302 -0.52 34.84 18.98
C ILE A 302 -0.93 34.31 20.35
N GLU A 303 -1.21 35.22 21.29
CA GLU A 303 -1.58 34.86 22.64
C GLU A 303 -2.74 33.86 22.60
N LEU A 304 -2.46 32.61 22.99
CA LEU A 304 -3.46 31.58 23.28
C LEU A 304 -4.24 31.89 24.57
N THR A 305 -4.31 33.17 24.97
CA THR A 305 -5.10 33.63 26.12
C THR A 305 -6.59 33.34 25.91
N ASP A 306 -7.07 33.37 24.66
CA ASP A 306 -8.43 32.93 24.30
C ASP A 306 -8.66 31.41 24.40
N VAL A 307 -7.59 30.59 24.33
CA VAL A 307 -7.69 29.12 24.41
C VAL A 307 -7.50 28.62 25.85
N ASN A 308 -6.62 29.27 26.62
CA ASN A 308 -6.42 28.94 28.03
C ASN A 308 -7.63 29.25 28.92
N GLY A 309 -8.49 30.22 28.53
CA GLY A 309 -9.76 30.47 29.21
C GLY A 309 -10.78 29.32 29.12
N SER A 310 -10.66 28.43 28.11
CA SER A 310 -11.58 27.29 27.90
C SER A 310 -11.01 25.93 28.32
N LEU A 311 -9.69 25.78 28.47
CA LEU A 311 -9.08 24.50 28.88
C LEU A 311 -9.38 24.09 30.33
N THR A 312 -9.89 25.00 31.15
CA THR A 312 -10.42 24.69 32.48
C THR A 312 -11.77 23.95 32.45
N SER A 313 -12.42 23.85 31.28
CA SER A 313 -13.72 23.18 31.11
C SER A 313 -13.67 21.74 30.56
N GLY A 314 -12.48 21.17 30.40
CA GLY A 314 -12.29 19.75 30.06
C GLY A 314 -12.10 19.47 28.55
N PRO A 315 -11.42 18.35 28.19
CA PRO A 315 -10.84 18.10 26.87
C PRO A 315 -11.83 17.77 25.73
N GLN A 316 -13.15 17.89 25.94
CA GLN A 316 -14.16 17.40 24.98
C GLN A 316 -14.82 18.47 24.10
N ALA A 317 -14.41 19.74 24.18
CA ALA A 317 -15.08 20.80 23.42
C ALA A 317 -14.12 21.82 22.78
N VAL A 318 -13.01 21.37 22.19
CA VAL A 318 -12.41 22.18 21.11
C VAL A 318 -13.34 22.05 19.91
N CYS A 319 -14.35 22.92 19.87
CA CYS A 319 -15.34 22.96 18.80
C CYS A 319 -14.61 23.14 17.45
N GLU A 320 -15.05 22.43 16.41
CA GLU A 320 -14.52 22.50 15.04
C GLU A 320 -14.39 23.96 14.53
N ASN A 321 -15.22 24.87 15.04
CA ASN A 321 -15.15 26.31 14.80
C ASN A 321 -13.89 26.99 15.37
N GLN A 322 -13.38 26.56 16.53
CA GLN A 322 -12.12 27.07 17.09
C GLN A 322 -10.92 26.60 16.27
N PHE A 323 -10.92 25.33 15.85
CA PHE A 323 -9.87 24.79 15.00
C PHE A 323 -9.85 25.48 13.62
N ASN A 324 -11.03 25.72 13.02
CA ASN A 324 -11.16 26.45 11.76
C ASN A 324 -10.74 27.93 11.89
N ARG A 325 -11.02 28.58 13.03
CA ARG A 325 -10.52 29.94 13.31
C ARG A 325 -9.00 29.99 13.43
N ILE A 326 -8.38 29.00 14.08
CA ILE A 326 -6.91 28.89 14.16
C ILE A 326 -6.33 28.68 12.77
N LYS A 327 -6.87 27.76 11.97
CA LYS A 327 -6.47 27.56 10.56
C LYS A 327 -6.54 28.86 9.74
N GLN A 328 -7.63 29.61 9.88
CA GLN A 328 -7.81 30.89 9.17
C GLN A 328 -6.83 31.97 9.64
N ARG A 329 -6.55 32.11 10.94
CA ARG A 329 -5.56 33.06 11.45
C ARG A 329 -4.14 32.70 11.02
N VAL A 330 -3.78 31.42 11.09
CA VAL A 330 -2.48 30.94 10.61
C VAL A 330 -2.34 31.23 9.11
N ALA A 331 -3.36 30.91 8.31
CA ALA A 331 -3.35 31.21 6.87
C ALA A 331 -3.29 32.72 6.55
N HIS A 332 -3.88 33.58 7.39
CA HIS A 332 -3.86 35.03 7.22
C HIS A 332 -2.53 35.68 7.63
N CYS A 333 -1.87 35.16 8.68
CA CYS A 333 -0.60 35.68 9.16
C CYS A 333 0.60 35.12 8.38
N LEU A 334 0.48 33.94 7.77
CA LEU A 334 1.57 33.30 7.03
C LEU A 334 2.20 34.23 5.99
N PRO A 335 1.45 34.92 5.11
CA PRO A 335 2.05 35.79 4.08
C PRO A 335 2.94 36.89 4.65
N ALA A 336 2.53 37.55 5.74
CA ALA A 336 3.32 38.61 6.39
C ALA A 336 4.60 38.08 7.06
N VAL A 337 4.55 36.85 7.60
CA VAL A 337 5.74 36.16 8.13
C VAL A 337 6.71 35.78 7.00
N LEU A 338 6.17 35.36 5.85
CA LEU A 338 6.98 35.01 4.68
C LEU A 338 7.59 36.26 4.03
N GLU A 339 6.88 37.39 3.98
CA GLU A 339 7.35 38.68 3.44
C GLU A 339 8.39 39.40 4.33
N SER A 340 8.31 39.22 5.66
CA SER A 340 9.25 39.84 6.60
C SER A 340 10.54 39.03 6.80
N SER A 341 10.56 37.77 6.38
CA SER A 341 11.77 36.96 6.34
C SER A 341 12.58 37.33 5.08
N THR A 342 13.85 37.71 5.23
CA THR A 342 14.81 37.92 4.11
C THR A 342 15.21 36.60 3.43
N VAL A 343 14.34 35.60 3.46
CA VAL A 343 14.54 34.30 2.83
C VAL A 343 14.05 34.42 1.38
N PRO A 344 14.86 34.03 0.38
CA PRO A 344 14.44 34.07 -1.02
C PRO A 344 13.13 33.27 -1.21
N SER A 345 12.12 33.97 -1.72
CA SER A 345 10.74 33.55 -2.02
C SER A 345 10.38 32.08 -1.78
N LEU A 346 9.47 31.83 -0.83
CA LEU A 346 8.92 30.52 -0.50
C LEU A 346 8.04 29.86 -1.59
N ASP A 347 7.82 30.51 -2.73
CA ASP A 347 7.15 29.91 -3.90
C ASP A 347 7.85 28.62 -4.40
N ASN A 348 9.08 28.34 -3.97
CA ASN A 348 9.80 27.11 -4.27
C ASN A 348 9.49 25.92 -3.33
N PHE A 349 8.82 26.14 -2.20
CA PHE A 349 8.66 25.14 -1.12
C PHE A 349 7.29 24.46 -1.05
N LEU A 350 6.25 25.03 -1.66
CA LEU A 350 4.89 24.47 -1.65
C LEU A 350 4.42 24.17 -3.09
N VAL A 351 4.98 23.13 -3.69
CA VAL A 351 4.36 22.33 -4.77
C VAL A 351 4.69 20.86 -4.54
#